data_AF-A0A4Q4Y8A0-F1
#
_entry.id   AF-A0A4Q4Y8A0-F1
#
_cell.length_a   1.000
_cell.length_b   1.000
_cell.length_c   1.000
_cell.angle_alpha   90.00
_cell.angle_beta   90.00
_cell.angle_gamma   90.00
#
_symmetry.space_group_name_H-M   'P 1'
#
loop_
_entity.id
_entity.type
_entity.pdbx_description
1 polymer ?
#
loop_
_entity_poly.entity_id
_entity_poly.type
_entity_poly.pdbx_seq_one_letter_code
_entity_poly.pdbx_strand_id
1 'polypeptide(L)'
;MADKLRREHVWSRMFLFRDNDYLNPFTAKFILQAWFASASFLLVLMSLTWLSSSQLFSGLRTNPLPAVSLEVCAWSILQPHVSLLDVPPIGRSEFLSRQATLANALREAGVDAFVAEPSASTAYYANISSSFGLSERPFLVIIDKERRFSYLVPRFEAGRIANLEMVYGDDGKRVVEWREEESPYEVLVREMAWLGKVMLDEHARFMIATGLRGAGIEVVPMSAEVQALRSVKTAAEVAILKAINSFTLELVRSLQKCIRLGVTQEAVVAAGHSLFTRAGVGAGFWSIALFGDQAAYPHGGKFGKTLEAGEFVLIDIGSTLHGYGSDVTRTILPDGASVSEELMNIWRTVHAAQEAGFSHMQANETCADVDAASRVPIEDAGYGAFYTHRLGHGLGLEVHEHPYLNGANKEKLKLGEVATNEPGIYVTTEQAKQVGKDVGFGVRLEDPILMSENGGEPMTGHRARSPYDP
;
A
#
# COMPACT_ATOMS: atom_id res chain seq x y z
N MET A 1 -21.20 -24.72 -47.82
CA MET A 1 -22.21 -25.49 -48.59
C MET A 1 -23.41 -25.67 -47.65
N ALA A 2 -24.45 -24.84 -47.68
CA ALA A 2 -25.50 -24.76 -48.72
C ALA A 2 -26.07 -26.17 -49.00
N ASP A 3 -27.36 -26.47 -48.95
CA ASP A 3 -28.52 -25.63 -49.22
C ASP A 3 -29.84 -26.36 -48.80
N LYS A 4 -30.79 -25.58 -48.27
CA LYS A 4 -32.23 -25.49 -48.61
C LYS A 4 -33.23 -26.69 -48.73
N LEU A 5 -34.36 -26.46 -48.03
CA LEU A 5 -35.80 -26.43 -48.46
C LEU A 5 -36.63 -27.72 -48.59
N ARG A 6 -37.81 -27.71 -47.90
CA ARG A 6 -39.20 -27.79 -48.45
C ARG A 6 -40.25 -27.66 -47.29
N ARG A 7 -41.17 -26.69 -47.33
CA ARG A 7 -42.62 -26.72 -47.78
C ARG A 7 -43.53 -27.52 -46.83
N GLU A 8 -44.80 -27.25 -46.51
CA GLU A 8 -45.93 -26.34 -46.85
C GLU A 8 -47.07 -26.77 -45.85
N HIS A 9 -47.98 -25.97 -45.25
CA HIS A 9 -49.32 -25.48 -45.67
C HIS A 9 -50.16 -25.27 -44.36
N VAL A 10 -50.68 -24.08 -44.03
CA VAL A 10 -52.05 -23.52 -44.27
C VAL A 10 -53.23 -24.41 -43.82
N TRP A 11 -54.09 -23.93 -42.91
CA TRP A 11 -55.54 -23.64 -43.13
C TRP A 11 -56.26 -23.09 -41.87
N SER A 12 -57.18 -22.17 -42.13
CA SER A 12 -58.02 -21.36 -41.26
C SER A 12 -59.45 -21.93 -41.09
N ARG A 13 -60.20 -21.44 -40.09
CA ARG A 13 -61.69 -21.25 -39.97
C ARG A 13 -62.01 -21.02 -38.48
N MET A 14 -62.56 -19.91 -37.99
CA MET A 14 -63.75 -19.10 -38.31
C MET A 14 -65.08 -19.84 -38.12
N PHE A 15 -65.82 -19.45 -37.07
CA PHE A 15 -67.29 -19.53 -37.01
C PHE A 15 -67.86 -18.31 -36.26
N LEU A 16 -68.83 -17.68 -36.93
CA LEU A 16 -69.66 -16.54 -36.58
C LEU A 16 -71.02 -17.02 -36.04
N PHE A 17 -71.65 -16.24 -35.15
CA PHE A 17 -73.11 -15.96 -35.05
C PHE A 17 -73.24 -14.66 -34.20
N ARG A 18 -73.69 -13.49 -34.71
CA ARG A 18 -75.08 -12.98 -34.98
C ARG A 18 -76.02 -13.11 -33.77
N ASP A 19 -76.83 -12.14 -33.33
CA ASP A 19 -77.33 -10.86 -33.86
C ASP A 19 -77.85 -9.95 -32.70
N ASN A 20 -77.95 -8.63 -32.99
CA ASN A 20 -78.89 -7.59 -32.51
C ASN A 20 -79.24 -7.37 -31.02
N ASP A 21 -79.06 -6.13 -30.53
CA ASP A 21 -80.21 -5.25 -30.26
C ASP A 21 -79.83 -3.78 -30.00
N TYR A 22 -80.74 -2.88 -30.39
CA TYR A 22 -80.68 -1.43 -30.38
C TYR A 22 -80.60 -0.83 -28.97
N LEU A 23 -79.68 0.13 -28.74
CA LEU A 23 -79.74 1.05 -27.59
C LEU A 23 -79.37 2.50 -27.93
N ASN A 24 -80.26 3.37 -27.45
CA ASN A 24 -80.48 4.81 -27.55
C ASN A 24 -79.28 5.73 -27.17
N PRO A 25 -78.94 6.81 -27.91
CA PRO A 25 -77.73 7.61 -27.68
C PRO A 25 -77.84 8.71 -26.60
N PHE A 26 -78.74 8.57 -25.61
CA PHE A 26 -78.93 9.59 -24.56
C PHE A 26 -78.63 9.16 -23.12
N THR A 27 -78.20 7.92 -22.88
CA THR A 27 -77.89 7.40 -21.53
C THR A 27 -76.40 7.09 -21.28
N ALA A 28 -75.52 7.26 -22.27
CA ALA A 28 -74.08 7.02 -22.13
C ALA A 28 -73.28 8.18 -21.51
N LYS A 29 -73.90 9.36 -21.30
CA LYS A 29 -73.20 10.56 -20.83
C LYS A 29 -73.21 10.79 -19.31
N PHE A 30 -74.05 10.07 -18.56
CA PHE A 30 -74.18 10.27 -17.10
C PHE A 30 -73.49 9.21 -16.23
N ILE A 31 -73.06 8.08 -16.80
CA ILE A 31 -72.35 7.03 -16.04
C ILE A 31 -70.82 7.23 -16.07
N LEU A 32 -70.28 7.93 -17.08
CA LEU A 32 -68.84 8.23 -17.14
C LEU A 32 -68.38 9.34 -16.17
N GLN A 33 -69.24 10.29 -15.78
CA GLN A 33 -68.81 11.40 -14.92
C GLN A 33 -68.78 11.07 -13.42
N ALA A 34 -69.49 10.02 -12.97
CA ALA A 34 -69.46 9.60 -11.57
C ALA A 34 -68.29 8.67 -11.22
N TRP A 35 -67.64 8.04 -12.21
CA TRP A 35 -66.48 7.17 -12.01
C TRP A 35 -65.14 7.95 -11.93
N PHE A 36 -65.05 9.14 -12.53
CA PHE A 36 -63.81 9.93 -12.48
C PHE A 36 -63.64 10.72 -11.17
N ALA A 37 -64.72 11.01 -10.44
CA ALA A 37 -64.65 11.74 -9.17
C ALA A 37 -64.25 10.86 -7.97
N SER A 38 -64.59 9.56 -7.99
CA SER A 38 -64.26 8.60 -6.92
C SER A 38 -62.88 7.95 -7.08
N ALA A 39 -62.41 7.74 -8.31
CA ALA A 39 -61.05 7.26 -8.57
C ALA A 39 -59.96 8.30 -8.23
N SER A 40 -60.27 9.59 -8.41
CA SER A 40 -59.33 10.69 -8.12
C SER A 40 -59.12 10.92 -6.61
N PHE A 41 -60.11 10.60 -5.77
CA PHE A 41 -60.01 10.76 -4.31
C PHE A 41 -59.24 9.59 -3.65
N LEU A 42 -59.37 8.37 -4.18
CA LEU A 42 -58.61 7.20 -3.73
C LEU A 42 -57.12 7.25 -4.14
N LEU A 43 -56.80 7.81 -5.31
CA LEU A 43 -55.41 8.03 -5.74
C LEU A 43 -54.69 9.10 -4.91
N VAL A 44 -55.39 10.11 -4.42
CA VAL A 44 -54.83 11.16 -3.54
C VAL A 44 -54.60 10.63 -2.12
N LEU A 45 -55.48 9.77 -1.58
CA LEU A 45 -55.25 9.12 -0.28
C LEU A 45 -54.18 8.01 -0.32
N MET A 46 -54.05 7.27 -1.42
CA MET A 46 -52.96 6.30 -1.60
C MET A 46 -51.60 6.99 -1.79
N SER A 47 -51.55 8.17 -2.43
CA SER A 47 -50.31 8.94 -2.56
C SER A 47 -49.89 9.64 -1.26
N LEU A 48 -50.84 10.14 -0.46
CA LEU A 48 -50.55 10.73 0.87
C LEU A 48 -50.10 9.68 1.92
N THR A 49 -50.57 8.44 1.81
CA THR A 49 -50.09 7.33 2.66
C THR A 49 -48.77 6.76 2.19
N TRP A 50 -48.46 6.79 0.88
CA TRP A 50 -47.15 6.45 0.34
C TRP A 50 -46.09 7.52 0.64
N LEU A 51 -46.46 8.80 0.64
CA LEU A 51 -45.58 9.91 1.03
C LEU A 51 -45.27 9.92 2.54
N SER A 52 -46.18 9.46 3.40
CA SER A 52 -45.90 9.32 4.83
C SER A 52 -45.13 8.02 5.18
N SER A 53 -45.35 6.92 4.46
CA SER A 53 -44.58 5.68 4.66
C SER A 53 -43.18 5.73 4.02
N SER A 54 -43.00 6.43 2.89
CA SER A 54 -41.68 6.63 2.28
C SER A 54 -40.83 7.63 3.07
N GLN A 55 -41.41 8.57 3.82
CA GLN A 55 -40.68 9.42 4.77
C GLN A 55 -40.38 8.71 6.10
N LEU A 56 -41.16 7.71 6.50
CA LEU A 56 -40.86 6.86 7.67
C LEU A 56 -39.76 5.82 7.39
N PHE A 57 -39.53 5.42 6.14
CA PHE A 57 -38.46 4.48 5.75
C PHE A 57 -37.26 5.10 5.00
N SER A 58 -37.29 6.41 4.69
CA SER A 58 -36.12 7.14 4.16
C SER A 58 -35.35 7.94 5.22
N GLY A 59 -35.83 7.93 6.46
CA GLY A 59 -35.30 8.71 7.56
C GLY A 59 -34.24 8.01 8.40
N LEU A 60 -33.20 7.45 7.78
CA LEU A 60 -31.88 7.22 8.41
C LEU A 60 -30.81 7.15 7.29
N ARG A 61 -30.78 8.14 6.39
CA ARG A 61 -29.49 8.49 5.76
C ARG A 61 -28.64 9.09 6.87
N THR A 62 -27.87 8.26 7.55
CA THR A 62 -26.80 8.74 8.43
C THR A 62 -25.90 9.60 7.58
N ASN A 63 -25.81 10.90 7.89
CA ASN A 63 -24.75 11.72 7.31
C ASN A 63 -23.43 10.98 7.54
N PRO A 64 -22.55 10.92 6.53
CA PRO A 64 -21.26 10.27 6.71
C PRO A 64 -20.58 10.86 7.95
N LEU A 65 -20.08 9.98 8.82
CA LEU A 65 -19.36 10.43 10.00
C LEU A 65 -18.19 11.31 9.55
N PRO A 66 -18.12 12.58 10.00
CA PRO A 66 -17.02 13.44 9.61
C PRO A 66 -15.71 12.85 10.15
N ALA A 67 -14.62 12.97 9.39
CA ALA A 67 -13.30 12.45 9.76
C ALA A 67 -12.87 12.87 11.18
N VAL A 68 -13.22 14.09 11.59
CA VAL A 68 -12.98 14.63 12.94
C VAL A 68 -13.61 13.75 14.04
N SER A 69 -14.79 13.20 13.80
CA SER A 69 -15.44 12.30 14.76
C SER A 69 -14.74 10.94 14.86
N LEU A 70 -14.22 10.42 13.74
CA LEU A 70 -13.50 9.15 13.69
C LEU A 70 -12.14 9.27 14.40
N GLU A 71 -11.41 10.35 14.11
CA GLU A 71 -10.14 10.68 14.75
C GLU A 71 -10.28 10.81 16.27
N VAL A 72 -11.26 11.56 16.76
CA VAL A 72 -11.47 11.77 18.21
C VAL A 72 -11.75 10.45 18.93
N CYS A 73 -12.57 9.60 18.34
CA CYS A 73 -12.85 8.26 18.89
C CYS A 73 -11.58 7.41 18.92
N ALA A 74 -10.89 7.27 17.78
CA ALA A 74 -9.73 6.41 17.64
C ALA A 74 -8.56 6.88 18.53
N TRP A 75 -8.33 8.19 18.63
CA TRP A 75 -7.27 8.75 19.46
C TRP A 75 -7.43 8.39 20.93
N SER A 76 -8.66 8.36 21.46
CA SER A 76 -8.91 7.98 22.87
C SER A 76 -8.46 6.55 23.20
N ILE A 77 -8.39 5.68 22.19
CA ILE A 77 -7.94 4.29 22.29
C ILE A 77 -6.44 4.20 21.99
N LEU A 78 -5.95 4.98 21.02
CA LEU A 78 -4.55 4.91 20.54
C LEU A 78 -3.56 5.63 21.47
N GLN A 79 -3.97 6.70 22.15
CA GLN A 79 -3.07 7.56 22.95
C GLN A 79 -2.17 6.80 23.95
N PRO A 80 -2.64 5.78 24.68
CA PRO A 80 -1.78 5.00 25.58
C PRO A 80 -0.61 4.29 24.87
N HIS A 81 -0.74 4.01 23.58
CA HIS A 81 0.25 3.30 22.78
C HIS A 81 1.33 4.21 22.17
N VAL A 82 1.26 5.54 22.35
CA VAL A 82 2.30 6.47 21.87
C VAL A 82 3.67 6.13 22.45
N SER A 83 3.73 5.56 23.66
CA SER A 83 4.98 5.09 24.29
C SER A 83 5.69 3.97 23.51
N LEU A 84 5.02 3.27 22.59
CA LEU A 84 5.67 2.32 21.68
C LEU A 84 6.72 3.00 20.79
N LEU A 85 6.56 4.31 20.54
CA LEU A 85 7.44 5.10 19.68
C LEU A 85 8.68 5.65 20.42
N ASP A 86 8.81 5.39 21.72
CA ASP A 86 9.92 5.84 22.56
C ASP A 86 11.21 5.02 22.32
N VAL A 87 11.69 5.05 21.08
CA VAL A 87 12.92 4.40 20.62
C VAL A 87 13.89 5.46 20.09
N PRO A 88 15.18 5.43 20.48
CA PRO A 88 16.15 6.43 20.01
C PRO A 88 16.43 6.29 18.51
N PRO A 89 16.80 7.40 17.82
CA PRO A 89 17.29 7.32 16.44
C PRO A 89 18.65 6.60 16.38
N ILE A 90 19.05 6.22 15.16
CA ILE A 90 20.37 5.65 14.91
C ILE A 90 21.48 6.62 15.36
N GLY A 91 22.39 6.14 16.19
CA GLY A 91 23.48 6.96 16.74
C GLY A 91 24.63 7.16 15.76
N ARG A 92 25.42 8.23 15.98
CA ARG A 92 26.61 8.56 15.17
C ARG A 92 27.57 7.38 14.99
N SER A 93 27.83 6.61 16.04
CA SER A 93 28.76 5.47 15.99
C SER A 93 28.32 4.40 15.00
N GLU A 94 27.01 4.18 14.85
CA GLU A 94 26.48 3.19 13.91
C GLU A 94 26.62 3.67 12.46
N PHE A 95 26.34 4.94 12.18
CA PHE A 95 26.63 5.54 10.87
C PHE A 95 28.10 5.36 10.45
N LEU A 96 29.04 5.65 11.35
CA LEU A 96 30.47 5.45 11.07
C LEU A 96 30.84 3.98 10.86
N SER A 97 30.18 3.06 11.58
CA SER A 97 30.34 1.63 11.35
C SER A 97 29.83 1.22 9.97
N ARG A 98 28.66 1.72 9.54
CA ARG A 98 28.09 1.48 8.20
C ARG A 98 29.01 1.99 7.10
N GLN A 99 29.57 3.20 7.26
CA GLN A 99 30.57 3.76 6.34
C GLN A 99 31.84 2.89 6.27
N ALA A 100 32.26 2.30 7.40
CA ALA A 100 33.40 1.39 7.42
C ALA A 100 33.14 0.08 6.68
N THR A 101 31.95 -0.50 6.86
CA THR A 101 31.52 -1.69 6.11
C THR A 101 31.40 -1.40 4.62
N LEU A 102 30.81 -0.26 4.23
CA LEU A 102 30.74 0.18 2.84
C LEU A 102 32.15 0.30 2.23
N ALA A 103 33.07 0.96 2.92
CA ALA A 103 34.45 1.11 2.44
C ALA A 103 35.16 -0.25 2.26
N ASN A 104 34.91 -1.24 3.12
CA ASN A 104 35.41 -2.61 2.91
C ASN A 104 34.87 -3.21 1.60
N ALA A 105 33.55 -3.14 1.39
CA ALA A 105 32.91 -3.67 0.18
C ALA A 105 33.43 -2.97 -1.09
N LEU A 106 33.66 -1.66 -1.04
CA LEU A 106 34.26 -0.91 -2.16
C LEU A 106 35.69 -1.37 -2.48
N ARG A 107 36.51 -1.65 -1.46
CA ARG A 107 37.86 -2.19 -1.64
C ARG A 107 37.82 -3.57 -2.30
N GLU A 108 36.96 -4.46 -1.83
CA GLU A 108 36.79 -5.80 -2.39
C GLU A 108 36.31 -5.77 -3.84
N ALA A 109 35.41 -4.84 -4.16
CA ALA A 109 34.91 -4.63 -5.52
C ALA A 109 35.91 -3.91 -6.45
N GLY A 110 37.03 -3.39 -5.92
CA GLY A 110 37.99 -2.61 -6.70
C GLY A 110 37.43 -1.29 -7.21
N VAL A 111 36.57 -0.63 -6.43
CA VAL A 111 35.89 0.64 -6.75
C VAL A 111 36.43 1.75 -5.84
N ASP A 112 36.55 2.96 -6.36
CA ASP A 112 37.12 4.10 -5.62
C ASP A 112 36.13 4.72 -4.61
N ALA A 113 34.86 4.85 -5.00
CA ALA A 113 33.83 5.40 -4.12
C ALA A 113 32.42 4.88 -4.44
N PHE A 114 31.55 4.96 -3.43
CA PHE A 114 30.11 4.92 -3.59
C PHE A 114 29.60 6.34 -3.82
N VAL A 115 28.75 6.52 -4.83
CA VAL A 115 28.16 7.81 -5.20
C VAL A 115 26.65 7.68 -5.18
N ALA A 116 25.97 8.60 -4.47
CA ALA A 116 24.53 8.62 -4.36
C ALA A 116 23.97 10.05 -4.45
N GLU A 117 22.75 10.18 -4.95
CA GLU A 117 21.92 11.36 -4.72
C GLU A 117 21.20 11.22 -3.36
N PRO A 118 20.58 12.27 -2.79
CA PRO A 118 19.70 12.11 -1.64
C PRO A 118 18.68 10.97 -1.83
N SER A 119 18.84 9.90 -1.07
CA SER A 119 18.08 8.66 -1.17
C SER A 119 18.08 7.93 0.18
N ALA A 120 17.46 6.76 0.25
CA ALA A 120 17.55 5.91 1.44
C ALA A 120 18.98 5.46 1.73
N SER A 121 19.84 5.32 0.71
CA SER A 121 21.26 5.02 0.91
C SER A 121 22.00 6.16 1.60
N THR A 122 21.74 7.42 1.23
CA THR A 122 22.35 8.56 1.94
C THR A 122 21.75 8.77 3.33
N ALA A 123 20.48 8.41 3.53
CA ALA A 123 19.87 8.38 4.84
C ALA A 123 20.54 7.31 5.72
N TYR A 124 20.86 6.14 5.16
CA TYR A 124 21.51 5.02 5.83
C TYR A 124 22.98 5.28 6.20
N TYR A 125 23.76 5.86 5.29
CA TYR A 125 25.20 6.04 5.48
C TYR A 125 25.58 7.39 6.09
N ALA A 126 24.79 8.44 5.86
CA ALA A 126 25.22 9.82 6.13
C ALA A 126 24.17 10.69 6.79
N ASN A 127 23.01 10.14 7.17
CA ASN A 127 21.88 10.89 7.74
C ASN A 127 21.37 12.02 6.83
N ILE A 128 21.36 11.80 5.51
CA ILE A 128 20.76 12.72 4.53
C ILE A 128 19.49 12.08 3.98
N SER A 129 18.34 12.58 4.44
CA SER A 129 17.03 12.05 4.08
C SER A 129 16.68 12.23 2.60
N SER A 130 15.91 11.27 2.05
CA SER A 130 15.26 11.37 0.74
C SER A 130 14.21 12.50 0.66
N SER A 131 13.81 13.09 1.78
CA SER A 131 12.96 14.30 1.80
C SER A 131 13.67 15.53 1.21
N PHE A 132 15.01 15.47 1.08
CA PHE A 132 15.75 16.47 0.32
C PHE A 132 15.47 16.27 -1.18
N GLY A 133 14.59 17.10 -1.72
CA GLY A 133 14.13 16.98 -3.10
C GLY A 133 15.25 16.99 -4.13
N LEU A 134 15.17 16.05 -5.07
CA LEU A 134 16.02 16.02 -6.26
C LEU A 134 15.58 17.13 -7.24
N SER A 135 16.55 17.73 -7.92
CA SER A 135 16.31 18.73 -8.98
C SER A 135 17.17 18.42 -10.20
N GLU A 136 17.08 19.19 -11.27
CA GLU A 136 18.00 19.11 -12.41
C GLU A 136 19.47 19.34 -12.03
N ARG A 137 19.74 19.90 -10.84
CA ARG A 137 21.08 20.20 -10.33
C ARG A 137 21.65 19.02 -9.54
N PRO A 138 22.80 18.44 -9.93
CA PRO A 138 23.44 17.38 -9.16
C PRO A 138 23.84 17.82 -7.75
N PHE A 139 23.35 17.07 -6.76
CA PHE A 139 23.87 17.03 -5.40
C PHE A 139 24.26 15.58 -5.12
N LEU A 140 25.57 15.31 -5.04
CA LEU A 140 26.09 13.95 -4.92
C LEU A 140 26.80 13.78 -3.58
N VAL A 141 26.42 12.75 -2.84
CA VAL A 141 27.11 12.26 -1.65
C VAL A 141 28.11 11.19 -2.09
N ILE A 142 29.34 11.30 -1.62
CA ILE A 142 30.47 10.47 -2.05
C ILE A 142 31.18 9.93 -0.81
N ILE A 143 31.18 8.60 -0.65
CA ILE A 143 31.91 7.91 0.42
C ILE A 143 32.93 7.01 -0.25
N ASP A 144 34.21 7.26 0.02
CA ASP A 144 35.29 6.52 -0.63
C ASP A 144 35.70 5.26 0.13
N LYS A 145 36.52 4.45 -0.53
CA LYS A 145 37.07 3.21 0.01
C LYS A 145 38.03 3.41 1.20
N GLU A 146 38.37 4.65 1.56
CA GLU A 146 39.09 5.02 2.79
C GLU A 146 38.17 5.57 3.90
N ARG A 147 36.85 5.60 3.68
CA ARG A 147 35.80 6.15 4.56
C ARG A 147 35.78 7.69 4.64
N ARG A 148 36.40 8.38 3.70
CA ARG A 148 36.32 9.85 3.66
C ARG A 148 34.99 10.26 3.03
N PHE A 149 34.37 11.26 3.63
CA PHE A 149 33.10 11.80 3.19
C PHE A 149 33.31 13.05 2.35
N SER A 150 32.74 13.07 1.14
CA SER A 150 32.72 14.23 0.26
C SER A 150 31.31 14.46 -0.27
N TYR A 151 31.01 15.68 -0.73
CA TYR A 151 29.82 15.92 -1.52
C TYR A 151 30.01 17.00 -2.58
N LEU A 152 29.37 16.81 -3.73
CA LEU A 152 29.30 17.75 -4.85
C LEU A 152 28.02 18.57 -4.73
N VAL A 153 28.10 19.90 -4.78
CA VAL A 153 26.96 20.78 -4.51
C VAL A 153 26.95 22.02 -5.41
N PRO A 154 25.77 22.52 -5.85
CA PRO A 154 25.71 23.83 -6.49
C PRO A 154 26.20 24.91 -5.53
N ARG A 155 27.11 25.77 -5.98
CA ARG A 155 27.76 26.78 -5.14
C ARG A 155 26.79 27.65 -4.33
N PHE A 156 25.66 28.02 -4.94
CA PHE A 156 24.64 28.84 -4.28
C PHE A 156 23.85 28.09 -3.19
N GLU A 157 23.85 26.75 -3.21
CA GLU A 157 23.18 25.88 -2.23
C GLU A 157 24.11 25.43 -1.09
N ALA A 158 25.42 25.70 -1.19
CA ALA A 158 26.42 25.20 -0.25
C ALA A 158 26.10 25.55 1.21
N GLY A 159 25.61 26.76 1.48
CA GLY A 159 25.20 27.19 2.81
C GLY A 159 23.98 26.44 3.36
N ARG A 160 22.98 26.14 2.52
CA ARG A 160 21.80 25.37 2.94
C ARG A 160 22.17 23.92 3.22
N ILE A 161 22.95 23.31 2.34
CA ILE A 161 23.39 21.91 2.48
C ILE A 161 24.33 21.73 3.66
N ALA A 162 25.18 22.70 3.98
CA ALA A 162 26.06 22.65 5.15
C ALA A 162 25.31 22.55 6.50
N ASN A 163 24.02 22.91 6.55
CA ASN A 163 23.18 22.85 7.74
C ASN A 163 22.43 21.52 7.90
N LEU A 164 22.58 20.57 6.97
CA LEU A 164 22.06 19.22 7.16
C LEU A 164 22.83 18.51 8.28
N GLU A 165 22.13 17.68 9.05
CA GLU A 165 22.70 16.88 10.15
C GLU A 165 23.49 15.67 9.63
N MET A 166 24.41 15.91 8.69
CA MET A 166 25.21 14.87 8.06
C MET A 166 26.15 14.20 9.05
N VAL A 167 26.30 12.89 8.92
CA VAL A 167 27.30 12.13 9.69
C VAL A 167 28.51 11.80 8.82
N TYR A 168 29.68 12.20 9.31
CA TYR A 168 30.98 11.93 8.70
C TYR A 168 32.05 11.71 9.79
N GLY A 169 33.18 11.13 9.40
CA GLY A 169 34.32 10.84 10.27
C GLY A 169 34.99 12.09 10.84
N ASP A 170 35.91 11.89 11.78
CA ASP A 170 36.58 12.99 12.50
C ASP A 170 37.52 13.80 11.59
N ASP A 171 37.91 13.25 10.44
CA ASP A 171 38.65 13.93 9.37
C ASP A 171 37.80 15.01 8.64
N GLY A 172 36.52 15.12 8.99
CA GLY A 172 35.60 16.10 8.45
C GLY A 172 35.00 15.69 7.11
N LYS A 173 34.62 16.70 6.32
CA LYS A 173 33.99 16.53 5.00
C LYS A 173 34.72 17.36 3.95
N ARG A 174 34.78 16.84 2.73
CA ARG A 174 35.21 17.61 1.56
C ARG A 174 34.01 18.15 0.81
N VAL A 175 33.98 19.46 0.57
CA VAL A 175 32.93 20.11 -0.22
C VAL A 175 33.48 20.40 -1.62
N VAL A 176 32.77 19.93 -2.64
CA VAL A 176 33.07 20.23 -4.05
C VAL A 176 31.95 21.12 -4.56
N GLU A 177 32.22 22.40 -4.73
CA GLU A 177 31.22 23.37 -5.22
C GLU A 177 31.34 23.55 -6.73
N TRP A 178 30.22 23.50 -7.44
CA TRP A 178 30.16 23.80 -8.88
C TRP A 178 29.26 25.01 -9.16
N ARG A 179 29.63 25.87 -10.11
CA ARG A 179 28.82 27.03 -10.52
C ARG A 179 27.86 26.68 -11.65
N GLU A 180 26.77 27.42 -11.77
CA GLU A 180 25.71 27.16 -12.79
C GLU A 180 26.25 27.17 -14.24
N GLU A 181 27.33 27.91 -14.51
CA GLU A 181 28.00 27.94 -15.81
C GLU A 181 29.00 26.79 -16.07
N GLU A 182 29.24 25.92 -15.08
CA GLU A 182 30.18 24.80 -15.17
C GLU A 182 29.46 23.46 -15.33
N SER A 183 30.16 22.46 -15.88
CA SER A 183 29.73 21.07 -15.78
C SER A 183 30.02 20.54 -14.37
N PRO A 184 29.02 20.12 -13.57
CA PRO A 184 29.24 19.55 -12.24
C PRO A 184 30.19 18.34 -12.25
N TYR A 185 30.14 17.56 -13.33
CA TYR A 185 30.93 16.33 -13.47
C TYR A 185 32.39 16.63 -13.82
N GLU A 186 32.66 17.66 -14.63
CA GLU A 186 34.03 18.09 -14.93
C GLU A 186 34.68 18.75 -13.71
N VAL A 187 33.91 19.54 -12.94
CA VAL A 187 34.35 20.07 -11.64
C VAL A 187 34.71 18.92 -10.70
N LEU A 188 33.87 17.89 -10.63
CA LEU A 188 34.11 16.71 -9.80
C LEU A 188 35.43 16.02 -10.17
N VAL A 189 35.69 15.75 -11.46
CA VAL A 189 36.94 15.12 -11.92
C VAL A 189 38.15 16.01 -11.65
N ARG A 190 38.04 17.33 -11.88
CA ARG A 190 39.12 18.30 -11.62
C ARG A 190 39.51 18.33 -10.14
N GLU A 191 38.52 18.37 -9.24
CA GLU A 191 38.74 18.44 -7.80
C GLU A 191 39.11 17.05 -7.23
N MET A 192 38.54 15.98 -7.75
CA MET A 192 38.72 14.60 -7.28
C MET A 192 39.44 13.77 -8.34
N ALA A 193 40.63 14.18 -8.78
CA ALA A 193 41.39 13.53 -9.86
C ALA A 193 41.74 12.04 -9.63
N TRP A 194 41.58 11.54 -8.41
CA TRP A 194 41.75 10.12 -8.06
C TRP A 194 40.50 9.26 -8.33
N LEU A 195 39.33 9.89 -8.56
CA LEU A 195 38.05 9.21 -8.75
C LEU A 195 37.95 8.67 -10.18
N GLY A 196 38.33 7.40 -10.38
CA GLY A 196 38.32 6.76 -11.69
C GLY A 196 37.13 5.83 -11.90
N LYS A 197 36.78 5.05 -10.88
CA LYS A 197 35.70 4.05 -10.93
C LYS A 197 34.78 4.18 -9.72
N VAL A 198 33.48 4.34 -9.96
CA VAL A 198 32.48 4.54 -8.90
C VAL A 198 31.35 3.52 -8.98
N MET A 199 30.86 3.12 -7.81
CA MET A 199 29.64 2.37 -7.65
C MET A 199 28.51 3.36 -7.42
N LEU A 200 27.53 3.36 -8.31
CA LEU A 200 26.42 4.29 -8.24
C LEU A 200 25.23 3.65 -7.52
N ASP A 201 24.62 4.41 -6.62
CA ASP A 201 23.35 4.06 -5.96
C ASP A 201 22.29 3.67 -6.98
N GLU A 202 21.52 2.62 -6.71
CA GLU A 202 20.56 2.06 -7.65
C GLU A 202 19.40 3.01 -7.99
N HIS A 203 19.11 3.98 -7.11
CA HIS A 203 18.10 5.01 -7.30
C HIS A 203 18.63 6.30 -7.95
N ALA A 204 19.94 6.39 -8.19
CA ALA A 204 20.52 7.55 -8.85
C ALA A 204 19.95 7.69 -10.27
N ARG A 205 19.57 8.91 -10.64
CA ARG A 205 18.92 9.16 -11.93
C ARG A 205 19.90 8.90 -13.07
N PHE A 206 19.37 8.42 -14.19
CA PHE A 206 20.17 8.11 -15.39
C PHE A 206 21.03 9.29 -15.88
N MET A 207 20.60 10.54 -15.64
CA MET A 207 21.39 11.73 -15.95
C MET A 207 22.71 11.81 -15.18
N ILE A 208 22.75 11.34 -13.92
CA ILE A 208 23.96 11.30 -13.09
C ILE A 208 24.92 10.26 -13.65
N ALA A 209 24.42 9.05 -13.92
CA ALA A 209 25.22 7.99 -14.53
C ALA A 209 25.83 8.44 -15.87
N THR A 210 25.03 9.08 -16.72
CA THR A 210 25.47 9.59 -18.02
C THR A 210 26.49 10.72 -17.87
N GLY A 211 26.26 11.65 -16.94
CA GLY A 211 27.15 12.78 -16.67
C GLY A 211 28.52 12.34 -16.15
N LEU A 212 28.56 11.43 -15.18
CA LEU A 212 29.80 10.84 -14.65
C LEU A 212 30.58 10.11 -15.75
N ARG A 213 29.90 9.26 -16.53
CA ARG A 213 30.52 8.56 -17.68
C ARG A 213 31.04 9.51 -18.74
N GLY A 214 30.28 10.57 -19.04
CA GLY A 214 30.69 11.61 -20.00
C GLY A 214 31.94 12.38 -19.56
N ALA A 215 32.15 12.53 -18.25
CA ALA A 215 33.35 13.12 -17.67
C ALA A 215 34.53 12.13 -17.54
N GLY A 216 34.37 10.88 -18.00
CA GLY A 216 35.43 9.87 -17.99
C GLY A 216 35.50 8.98 -16.75
N ILE A 217 34.49 9.01 -15.87
CA ILE A 217 34.40 8.11 -14.72
C ILE A 217 33.74 6.79 -15.14
N GLU A 218 34.37 5.66 -14.82
CA GLU A 218 33.74 4.34 -14.95
C GLU A 218 32.63 4.20 -13.89
N VAL A 219 31.39 3.99 -14.34
CA VAL A 219 30.23 3.81 -13.45
C VAL A 219 29.80 2.36 -13.48
N VAL A 220 29.79 1.71 -12.32
CA VAL A 220 29.25 0.36 -12.12
C VAL A 220 27.97 0.41 -11.28
N PRO A 221 27.01 -0.50 -11.52
CA PRO A 221 25.81 -0.58 -10.70
C PRO A 221 26.15 -0.98 -9.26
N MET A 222 25.24 -0.68 -8.33
CA MET A 222 25.31 -1.17 -6.96
C MET A 222 25.43 -2.70 -6.94
N SER A 223 26.40 -3.20 -6.19
CA SER A 223 26.62 -4.65 -6.04
C SER A 223 25.62 -5.26 -5.05
N ALA A 224 25.39 -6.57 -5.16
CA ALA A 224 24.52 -7.30 -4.24
C ALA A 224 25.07 -7.25 -2.80
N GLU A 225 26.39 -7.21 -2.62
CA GLU A 225 27.04 -7.06 -1.33
C GLU A 225 26.71 -5.70 -0.67
N VAL A 226 26.70 -4.62 -1.46
CA VAL A 226 26.38 -3.27 -0.95
C VAL A 226 24.87 -3.10 -0.74
N GLN A 227 24.02 -3.69 -1.61
CA GLN A 227 22.57 -3.80 -1.36
C GLN A 227 22.28 -4.54 -0.06
N ALA A 228 23.03 -5.63 0.21
CA ALA A 228 22.84 -6.46 1.39
C ALA A 228 23.05 -5.70 2.71
N LEU A 229 23.89 -4.66 2.71
CA LEU A 229 24.18 -3.85 3.90
C LEU A 229 22.93 -3.17 4.48
N ARG A 230 21.98 -2.76 3.63
CA ARG A 230 20.69 -2.21 4.06
C ARG A 230 19.67 -3.31 4.36
N SER A 231 19.69 -4.38 3.59
CA SER A 231 18.71 -5.46 3.72
C SER A 231 18.78 -6.18 5.07
N VAL A 232 19.96 -6.28 5.69
CA VAL A 232 20.18 -6.93 6.99
C VAL A 232 20.20 -5.87 8.09
N LYS A 233 19.19 -5.88 8.94
CA LYS A 233 18.91 -4.83 9.93
C LYS A 233 19.77 -5.03 11.18
N THR A 234 20.33 -3.95 11.72
CA THR A 234 20.95 -3.94 13.05
C THR A 234 19.88 -4.03 14.14
N ALA A 235 20.28 -4.31 15.38
CA ALA A 235 19.37 -4.33 16.52
C ALA A 235 18.66 -2.98 16.75
N ALA A 236 19.32 -1.86 16.45
CA ALA A 236 18.71 -0.54 16.56
C ALA A 236 17.65 -0.32 15.48
N GLU A 237 17.92 -0.73 14.25
CA GLU A 237 16.95 -0.68 13.14
C GLU A 237 15.73 -1.55 13.40
N VAL A 238 15.94 -2.78 13.90
CA VAL A 238 14.86 -3.68 14.31
C VAL A 238 14.00 -3.05 15.41
N ALA A 239 14.61 -2.40 16.41
CA ALA A 239 13.86 -1.73 17.47
C ALA A 239 12.95 -0.61 16.93
N ILE A 240 13.45 0.20 15.99
CA ILE A 240 12.67 1.28 15.35
C ILE A 240 11.53 0.70 14.50
N LEU A 241 11.83 -0.27 13.64
CA LEU A 241 10.84 -0.94 12.79
C LEU A 241 9.75 -1.60 13.64
N LYS A 242 10.12 -2.26 14.75
CA LYS A 242 9.15 -2.91 15.65
C LYS A 242 8.25 -1.89 16.33
N ALA A 243 8.81 -0.77 16.77
CA ALA A 243 8.06 0.33 17.37
C ALA A 243 7.00 0.90 16.41
N ILE A 244 7.40 1.31 15.19
CA ILE A 244 6.48 1.94 14.25
C ILE A 244 5.42 0.96 13.71
N ASN A 245 5.77 -0.30 13.48
CA ASN A 245 4.81 -1.32 13.02
C ASN A 245 3.84 -1.75 14.12
N SER A 246 4.31 -1.90 15.38
CA SER A 246 3.42 -2.16 16.52
C SER A 246 2.45 -1.00 16.75
N PHE A 247 2.93 0.25 16.68
CA PHE A 247 2.07 1.43 16.77
C PHE A 247 1.05 1.50 15.63
N THR A 248 1.47 1.17 14.40
CA THR A 248 0.59 1.14 13.22
C THR A 248 -0.53 0.11 13.37
N LEU A 249 -0.22 -1.08 13.90
CA LEU A 249 -1.25 -2.08 14.21
C LEU A 249 -2.27 -1.56 15.25
N GLU A 250 -1.80 -0.93 16.33
CA GLU A 250 -2.68 -0.33 17.34
C GLU A 250 -3.52 0.81 16.77
N LEU A 251 -2.98 1.57 15.81
CA LEU A 251 -3.73 2.57 15.06
C LEU A 251 -4.86 1.93 14.26
N VAL A 252 -4.61 0.85 13.50
CA VAL A 252 -5.64 0.12 12.76
C VAL A 252 -6.72 -0.43 13.71
N ARG A 253 -6.32 -1.00 14.85
CA ARG A 253 -7.25 -1.47 15.91
C ARG A 253 -8.11 -0.35 16.48
N SER A 254 -7.53 0.83 16.67
CA SER A 254 -8.26 2.00 17.16
C SER A 254 -9.30 2.48 16.14
N LEU A 255 -8.96 2.45 14.85
CA LEU A 255 -9.87 2.78 13.76
C LEU A 255 -11.01 1.76 13.66
N GLN A 256 -10.72 0.46 13.71
CA GLN A 256 -11.72 -0.62 13.65
C GLN A 256 -12.88 -0.39 14.65
N LYS A 257 -12.53 -0.08 15.91
CA LYS A 257 -13.49 0.16 16.99
C LYS A 257 -14.37 1.39 16.79
N CYS A 258 -13.97 2.30 15.90
CA CYS A 258 -14.64 3.57 15.66
C CYS A 258 -15.30 3.68 14.28
N ILE A 259 -14.90 2.86 13.31
CA ILE A 259 -15.53 2.78 11.98
C ILE A 259 -16.98 2.29 12.12
N ARG A 260 -17.90 2.92 11.39
CA ARG A 260 -19.33 2.55 11.35
C ARG A 260 -19.82 2.60 9.90
N LEU A 261 -20.94 1.93 9.63
CA LEU A 261 -21.64 2.07 8.36
C LEU A 261 -21.89 3.55 8.03
N GLY A 262 -21.79 3.90 6.76
CA GLY A 262 -21.95 5.29 6.33
C GLY A 262 -20.65 6.11 6.30
N VAL A 263 -19.54 5.63 6.89
CA VAL A 263 -18.24 6.32 6.75
C VAL A 263 -17.72 6.20 5.31
N THR A 264 -16.97 7.19 4.83
CA THR A 264 -16.31 7.12 3.52
C THR A 264 -14.88 6.62 3.65
N GLN A 265 -14.34 6.06 2.57
CA GLN A 265 -12.92 5.65 2.51
C GLN A 265 -11.97 6.80 2.86
N GLU A 266 -12.25 8.00 2.34
CA GLU A 266 -11.45 9.21 2.56
C GLU A 266 -11.48 9.64 4.03
N ALA A 267 -12.60 9.44 4.73
CA ALA A 267 -12.69 9.76 6.14
C ALA A 267 -11.80 8.83 7.00
N VAL A 268 -11.68 7.56 6.61
CA VAL A 268 -10.76 6.60 7.26
C VAL A 268 -9.30 6.99 7.01
N VAL A 269 -8.94 7.28 5.75
CA VAL A 269 -7.59 7.73 5.38
C VAL A 269 -7.21 9.03 6.10
N ALA A 270 -8.10 10.02 6.11
CA ALA A 270 -7.87 11.29 6.80
C ALA A 270 -7.69 11.12 8.31
N ALA A 271 -8.50 10.26 8.95
CA ALA A 271 -8.34 9.94 10.37
C ALA A 271 -6.99 9.26 10.64
N GLY A 272 -6.58 8.29 9.81
CA GLY A 272 -5.25 7.65 9.92
C GLY A 272 -4.11 8.66 9.88
N HIS A 273 -4.13 9.59 8.92
CA HIS A 273 -3.12 10.65 8.81
C HIS A 273 -3.07 11.54 10.06
N SER A 274 -4.24 11.98 10.55
CA SER A 274 -4.32 12.79 11.76
C SER A 274 -3.77 12.05 12.98
N LEU A 275 -4.08 10.77 13.15
CA LEU A 275 -3.64 9.96 14.29
C LEU A 275 -2.10 9.81 14.32
N PHE A 276 -1.49 9.50 13.18
CA PHE A 276 -0.04 9.48 13.00
C PHE A 276 0.60 10.83 13.33
N THR A 277 0.07 11.92 12.76
CA THR A 277 0.56 13.28 13.01
C THR A 277 0.47 13.64 14.49
N ARG A 278 -0.64 13.31 15.15
CA ARG A 278 -0.88 13.61 16.56
C ARG A 278 0.02 12.81 17.50
N ALA A 279 0.45 11.61 17.08
CA ALA A 279 1.45 10.81 17.80
C ALA A 279 2.90 11.27 17.56
N GLY A 280 3.13 12.27 16.71
CA GLY A 280 4.48 12.77 16.39
C GLY A 280 5.18 12.02 15.26
N VAL A 281 4.47 11.11 14.56
CA VAL A 281 4.99 10.25 13.49
C VAL A 281 4.11 10.35 12.25
N GLY A 282 4.15 11.48 11.54
CA GLY A 282 3.36 11.71 10.30
C GLY A 282 4.19 11.82 9.02
N ALA A 283 5.52 11.87 9.15
CA ALA A 283 6.41 11.96 7.99
C ALA A 283 6.35 10.65 7.20
N GLY A 284 6.20 10.75 5.88
CA GLY A 284 6.08 9.58 5.01
C GLY A 284 4.74 8.85 5.10
N PHE A 285 3.70 9.47 5.68
CA PHE A 285 2.36 8.88 5.73
C PHE A 285 1.83 8.53 4.33
N TRP A 286 1.27 7.34 4.22
CA TRP A 286 0.46 6.90 3.09
C TRP A 286 -0.61 5.92 3.60
N SER A 287 -1.72 5.83 2.88
CA SER A 287 -2.77 4.88 3.21
C SER A 287 -3.72 4.65 2.06
N ILE A 288 -4.27 3.45 1.98
CA ILE A 288 -5.51 3.16 1.27
C ILE A 288 -6.53 2.55 2.24
N ALA A 289 -7.79 2.93 2.07
CA ALA A 289 -8.93 2.29 2.71
C ALA A 289 -9.91 1.89 1.62
N LEU A 290 -10.22 0.60 1.52
CA LEU A 290 -11.01 0.03 0.43
C LEU A 290 -12.16 -0.79 1.00
N PHE A 291 -13.39 -0.49 0.56
CA PHE A 291 -14.58 -1.20 1.01
C PHE A 291 -15.11 -2.13 -0.09
N GLY A 292 -15.46 -3.37 0.27
CA GLY A 292 -16.11 -4.32 -0.63
C GLY A 292 -15.39 -4.48 -1.99
N ASP A 293 -16.10 -4.14 -3.07
CA ASP A 293 -15.59 -4.25 -4.46
C ASP A 293 -14.39 -3.36 -4.78
N GLN A 294 -14.16 -2.28 -4.02
CA GLN A 294 -12.98 -1.43 -4.23
C GLN A 294 -11.70 -2.15 -3.83
N ALA A 295 -11.79 -3.11 -2.90
CA ALA A 295 -10.64 -3.92 -2.49
C ALA A 295 -10.17 -4.87 -3.60
N ALA A 296 -10.95 -5.10 -4.67
CA ALA A 296 -10.53 -5.87 -5.83
C ALA A 296 -9.38 -5.21 -6.63
N TYR A 297 -9.07 -3.94 -6.35
CA TYR A 297 -7.94 -3.21 -6.92
C TYR A 297 -6.89 -3.00 -5.82
N PRO A 298 -5.75 -3.71 -5.84
CA PRO A 298 -4.82 -3.75 -4.69
C PRO A 298 -4.24 -2.40 -4.29
N HIS A 299 -4.16 -1.44 -5.22
CA HIS A 299 -3.72 -0.05 -5.00
C HIS A 299 -4.88 0.96 -4.99
N GLY A 300 -6.11 0.47 -4.89
CA GLY A 300 -7.33 1.27 -4.86
C GLY A 300 -7.97 1.51 -6.22
N GLY A 301 -9.28 1.75 -6.16
CA GLY A 301 -10.14 2.00 -7.32
C GLY A 301 -10.68 3.43 -7.34
N LYS A 302 -11.98 3.58 -7.13
CA LYS A 302 -12.70 4.85 -7.18
C LYS A 302 -12.79 5.50 -5.80
N PHE A 303 -12.85 6.83 -5.80
CA PHE A 303 -13.08 7.65 -4.61
C PHE A 303 -14.58 7.74 -4.27
N GLY A 304 -14.88 8.07 -3.02
CA GLY A 304 -16.21 8.41 -2.53
C GLY A 304 -17.10 7.23 -2.17
N LYS A 305 -16.55 6.00 -2.09
CA LYS A 305 -17.32 4.86 -1.60
C LYS A 305 -17.61 5.02 -0.12
N THR A 306 -18.87 4.75 0.23
CA THR A 306 -19.36 4.68 1.61
C THR A 306 -19.41 3.22 2.04
N LEU A 307 -19.06 2.94 3.29
CA LEU A 307 -19.11 1.59 3.85
C LEU A 307 -20.57 1.12 4.01
N GLU A 308 -20.89 0.00 3.38
CA GLU A 308 -22.19 -0.64 3.45
C GLU A 308 -22.16 -1.93 4.30
N ALA A 309 -23.34 -2.42 4.70
CA ALA A 309 -23.45 -3.68 5.42
C ALA A 309 -23.06 -4.85 4.50
N GLY A 310 -22.38 -5.86 5.05
CA GLY A 310 -21.94 -7.01 4.25
C GLY A 310 -20.61 -6.81 3.53
N GLU A 311 -19.88 -5.72 3.82
CA GLU A 311 -18.57 -5.42 3.23
C GLU A 311 -17.44 -5.53 4.26
N PHE A 312 -16.28 -6.02 3.81
CA PHE A 312 -15.03 -5.84 4.54
C PHE A 312 -14.50 -4.42 4.38
N VAL A 313 -13.69 -4.02 5.36
CA VAL A 313 -12.84 -2.83 5.29
C VAL A 313 -11.39 -3.29 5.16
N LEU A 314 -10.75 -3.06 4.02
CA LEU A 314 -9.31 -3.25 3.87
C LEU A 314 -8.63 -1.92 4.17
N ILE A 315 -7.76 -1.89 5.17
CA ILE A 315 -6.90 -0.75 5.50
C ILE A 315 -5.47 -1.21 5.29
N ASP A 316 -4.76 -0.50 4.44
CA ASP A 316 -3.33 -0.65 4.25
C ASP A 316 -2.69 0.72 4.45
N ILE A 317 -1.72 0.78 5.37
CA ILE A 317 -1.33 2.03 6.00
C ILE A 317 0.07 1.96 6.58
N GLY A 318 0.82 3.05 6.40
CA GLY A 318 2.17 3.20 6.90
C GLY A 318 2.54 4.64 7.23
N SER A 319 3.59 4.79 8.04
CA SER A 319 4.27 6.05 8.32
C SER A 319 5.74 5.75 8.64
N THR A 320 6.54 6.74 9.02
CA THR A 320 7.94 6.53 9.38
C THR A 320 8.27 6.98 10.80
N LEU A 321 9.20 6.26 11.43
CA LEU A 321 9.90 6.65 12.67
C LEU A 321 11.40 6.68 12.38
N HIS A 322 12.05 7.82 12.59
CA HIS A 322 13.47 8.03 12.26
C HIS A 322 13.83 7.64 10.81
N GLY A 323 12.87 7.77 9.90
CA GLY A 323 12.98 7.38 8.49
C GLY A 323 12.66 5.92 8.16
N TYR A 324 12.53 5.03 9.15
CA TYR A 324 12.16 3.63 8.92
C TYR A 324 10.64 3.47 8.86
N GLY A 325 10.16 2.73 7.87
CA GLY A 325 8.73 2.60 7.56
C GLY A 325 7.97 1.58 8.42
N SER A 326 6.68 1.82 8.58
CA SER A 326 5.69 0.76 8.80
C SER A 326 4.91 0.45 7.54
N ASP A 327 4.44 -0.80 7.47
CA ASP A 327 3.62 -1.30 6.37
C ASP A 327 2.70 -2.41 6.90
N VAL A 328 1.41 -2.11 7.04
CA VAL A 328 0.46 -3.01 7.69
C VAL A 328 -0.88 -2.96 6.97
N THR A 329 -1.20 -4.04 6.25
CA THR A 329 -2.55 -4.32 5.75
C THR A 329 -3.37 -5.17 6.73
N ARG A 330 -4.60 -4.74 6.97
CA ARG A 330 -5.66 -5.54 7.59
C ARG A 330 -6.95 -5.49 6.78
N THR A 331 -7.56 -6.65 6.56
CA THR A 331 -8.96 -6.76 6.12
C THR A 331 -9.82 -7.08 7.34
N ILE A 332 -10.60 -6.09 7.79
CA ILE A 332 -11.30 -6.07 9.09
C ILE A 332 -12.82 -5.96 8.95
N LEU A 333 -13.51 -6.27 10.04
CA LEU A 333 -14.91 -5.96 10.26
C LEU A 333 -15.06 -5.01 11.46
N PRO A 334 -15.85 -3.92 11.31
CA PRO A 334 -16.24 -3.10 12.44
C PRO A 334 -17.09 -3.87 13.45
N ASP A 335 -17.16 -3.37 14.68
CA ASP A 335 -17.96 -3.98 15.74
C ASP A 335 -19.43 -4.16 15.32
N GLY A 336 -19.94 -5.39 15.45
CA GLY A 336 -21.31 -5.75 15.08
C GLY A 336 -21.56 -5.91 13.57
N ALA A 337 -20.56 -5.68 12.72
CA ALA A 337 -20.65 -5.96 11.30
C ALA A 337 -20.46 -7.46 10.99
N SER A 338 -20.99 -7.90 9.87
CA SER A 338 -20.80 -9.25 9.36
C SER A 338 -20.77 -9.24 7.83
N VAL A 339 -20.19 -10.28 7.27
CA VAL A 339 -20.16 -10.58 5.83
C VAL A 339 -20.68 -11.99 5.61
N SER A 340 -20.89 -12.40 4.35
CA SER A 340 -21.29 -13.77 4.06
C SER A 340 -20.23 -14.78 4.48
N GLU A 341 -20.63 -16.02 4.81
CA GLU A 341 -19.68 -17.10 5.13
C GLU A 341 -18.69 -17.36 3.99
N GLU A 342 -19.10 -17.13 2.74
CA GLU A 342 -18.19 -17.25 1.60
C GLU A 342 -17.06 -16.21 1.64
N LEU A 343 -17.36 -14.95 1.99
CA LEU A 343 -16.33 -13.91 2.16
C LEU A 343 -15.45 -14.20 3.38
N MET A 344 -16.04 -14.72 4.46
CA MET A 344 -15.26 -15.20 5.61
C MET A 344 -14.32 -16.35 5.23
N ASN A 345 -14.76 -17.29 4.37
CA ASN A 345 -13.90 -18.36 3.87
C ASN A 345 -12.74 -17.83 3.04
N ILE A 346 -12.97 -16.83 2.18
CA ILE A 346 -11.89 -16.15 1.43
C ILE A 346 -10.87 -15.53 2.40
N TRP A 347 -11.33 -14.88 3.46
CA TRP A 347 -10.44 -14.34 4.48
C TRP A 347 -9.61 -15.43 5.16
N ARG A 348 -10.23 -16.57 5.52
CA ARG A 348 -9.53 -17.74 6.09
C ARG A 348 -8.51 -18.32 5.11
N THR A 349 -8.80 -18.34 3.80
CA THR A 349 -7.87 -18.77 2.76
C THR A 349 -6.65 -17.86 2.69
N VAL A 350 -6.83 -16.53 2.69
CA VAL A 350 -5.72 -15.57 2.70
C VAL A 350 -4.89 -15.68 3.98
N HIS A 351 -5.55 -15.86 5.13
CA HIS A 351 -4.87 -16.11 6.40
C HIS A 351 -4.03 -17.40 6.36
N ALA A 352 -4.55 -18.48 5.76
CA ALA A 352 -3.80 -19.73 5.57
C ALA A 352 -2.61 -19.57 4.62
N ALA A 353 -2.75 -18.76 3.56
CA ALA A 353 -1.63 -18.39 2.69
C ALA A 353 -0.56 -17.60 3.43
N GLN A 354 -0.95 -16.64 4.29
CA GLN A 354 0.00 -15.87 5.10
C GLN A 354 0.73 -16.77 6.10
N GLU A 355 0.03 -17.73 6.72
CA GLU A 355 0.62 -18.76 7.58
C GLU A 355 1.63 -19.64 6.83
N ALA A 356 1.29 -20.10 5.62
CA ALA A 356 2.17 -20.93 4.81
C ALA A 356 3.45 -20.18 4.44
N GLY A 357 3.33 -18.92 4.00
CA GLY A 357 4.49 -18.05 3.77
C GLY A 357 5.31 -17.87 5.05
N PHE A 358 4.67 -17.53 6.16
CA PHE A 358 5.33 -17.29 7.45
C PHE A 358 6.11 -18.51 7.95
N SER A 359 5.55 -19.71 7.82
CA SER A 359 6.20 -20.96 8.21
C SER A 359 7.47 -21.26 7.40
N HIS A 360 7.56 -20.75 6.17
CA HIS A 360 8.74 -20.85 5.30
C HIS A 360 9.68 -19.63 5.38
N MET A 361 9.37 -18.63 6.21
CA MET A 361 10.31 -17.55 6.51
C MET A 361 11.36 -18.06 7.51
N GLN A 362 12.26 -18.91 7.02
CA GLN A 362 13.37 -19.48 7.77
C GLN A 362 14.70 -19.23 7.05
N ALA A 363 15.79 -19.25 7.81
CA ALA A 363 17.13 -19.19 7.24
C ALA A 363 17.35 -20.35 6.26
N ASN A 364 17.85 -20.05 5.06
CA ASN A 364 18.12 -20.94 3.91
C ASN A 364 16.98 -21.16 2.92
N GLU A 365 15.75 -20.80 3.23
CA GLU A 365 14.67 -20.76 2.23
C GLU A 365 14.96 -19.63 1.23
N THR A 366 14.68 -19.86 -0.06
CA THR A 366 14.80 -18.78 -1.03
C THR A 366 13.55 -17.90 -1.01
N CYS A 367 13.70 -16.65 -1.42
CA CYS A 367 12.57 -15.73 -1.56
C CYS A 367 11.44 -16.32 -2.44
N ALA A 368 11.80 -17.12 -3.44
CA ALA A 368 10.86 -17.83 -4.28
C ALA A 368 10.20 -19.04 -3.60
N ASP A 369 10.88 -19.73 -2.68
CA ASP A 369 10.29 -20.85 -1.94
C ASP A 369 9.20 -20.33 -0.98
N VAL A 370 9.45 -19.19 -0.33
CA VAL A 370 8.46 -18.53 0.54
C VAL A 370 7.24 -18.04 -0.25
N ASP A 371 7.45 -17.39 -1.40
CA ASP A 371 6.35 -16.98 -2.31
C ASP A 371 5.57 -18.19 -2.85
N ALA A 372 6.26 -19.29 -3.18
CA ALA A 372 5.59 -20.51 -3.63
C ALA A 372 4.71 -21.12 -2.52
N ALA A 373 5.20 -21.15 -1.28
CA ALA A 373 4.46 -21.69 -0.15
C ALA A 373 3.16 -20.92 0.12
N SER A 374 3.18 -19.59 0.03
CA SER A 374 1.97 -18.78 0.24
C SER A 374 0.91 -18.95 -0.86
N ARG A 375 1.32 -19.32 -2.09
CA ARG A 375 0.40 -19.51 -3.21
C ARG A 375 -0.47 -20.77 -3.05
N VAL A 376 0.07 -21.84 -2.45
CA VAL A 376 -0.59 -23.15 -2.36
C VAL A 376 -2.02 -23.08 -1.77
N PRO A 377 -2.26 -22.47 -0.60
CA PRO A 377 -3.62 -22.45 -0.03
C PRO A 377 -4.64 -21.70 -0.90
N ILE A 378 -4.19 -20.67 -1.63
CA ILE A 378 -5.05 -19.89 -2.53
C ILE A 378 -5.33 -20.66 -3.83
N GLU A 379 -4.34 -21.36 -4.37
CA GLU A 379 -4.47 -22.22 -5.54
C GLU A 379 -5.41 -23.40 -5.27
N ASP A 380 -5.23 -24.10 -4.14
CA ASP A 380 -6.07 -25.22 -3.71
C ASP A 380 -7.53 -24.81 -3.49
N ALA A 381 -7.76 -23.57 -3.05
CA ALA A 381 -9.09 -23.00 -2.90
C ALA A 381 -9.73 -22.54 -4.24
N GLY A 382 -9.02 -22.68 -5.36
CA GLY A 382 -9.50 -22.31 -6.70
C GLY A 382 -9.32 -20.83 -7.05
N TYR A 383 -8.54 -20.08 -6.26
CA TYR A 383 -8.34 -18.63 -6.43
C TYR A 383 -6.95 -18.24 -6.96
N GLY A 384 -6.13 -19.21 -7.40
CA GLY A 384 -4.73 -18.97 -7.84
C GLY A 384 -4.58 -17.84 -8.88
N ALA A 385 -5.47 -17.77 -9.87
CA ALA A 385 -5.46 -16.73 -10.90
C ALA A 385 -5.71 -15.30 -10.36
N PHE A 386 -6.18 -15.18 -9.12
CA PHE A 386 -6.54 -13.93 -8.45
C PHE A 386 -5.51 -13.50 -7.38
N TYR A 387 -4.42 -14.28 -7.19
CA TYR A 387 -3.24 -13.86 -6.45
C TYR A 387 -2.21 -13.28 -7.41
N THR A 388 -2.37 -11.98 -7.70
CA THR A 388 -1.81 -11.31 -8.88
C THR A 388 -0.46 -10.63 -8.68
N HIS A 389 0.08 -10.64 -7.46
CA HIS A 389 1.36 -10.01 -7.14
C HIS A 389 2.28 -10.94 -6.34
N ARG A 390 3.48 -10.45 -6.02
CA ARG A 390 4.49 -11.10 -5.17
C ARG A 390 3.97 -11.30 -3.74
N LEU A 391 4.56 -12.21 -2.96
CA LEU A 391 4.27 -12.35 -1.54
C LEU A 391 4.69 -11.16 -0.69
N GLY A 392 5.75 -10.44 -1.05
CA GLY A 392 6.18 -9.29 -0.29
C GLY A 392 7.51 -8.70 -0.74
N HIS A 393 7.98 -7.75 0.05
CA HIS A 393 9.20 -6.97 -0.21
C HIS A 393 9.91 -6.66 1.10
N GLY A 394 11.18 -6.26 1.01
CA GLY A 394 11.94 -5.78 2.15
C GLY A 394 11.35 -4.47 2.66
N LEU A 395 11.45 -4.26 3.97
CA LEU A 395 11.01 -3.04 4.64
C LEU A 395 12.17 -2.47 5.47
N GLY A 396 12.39 -1.16 5.34
CA GLY A 396 13.47 -0.46 6.03
C GLY A 396 13.30 1.05 5.91
N LEU A 397 14.33 1.72 5.36
CA LEU A 397 14.28 3.16 5.06
C LEU A 397 13.44 3.46 3.81
N GLU A 398 13.18 2.43 3.00
CA GLU A 398 12.17 2.45 1.95
C GLU A 398 11.04 1.50 2.32
N VAL A 399 9.82 1.84 1.87
CA VAL A 399 8.66 0.95 1.99
C VAL A 399 8.92 -0.34 1.20
N HIS A 400 9.48 -0.21 -0.01
CA HIS A 400 9.90 -1.34 -0.84
C HIS A 400 11.42 -1.33 -1.02
N GLU A 401 12.11 -2.27 -0.38
CA GLU A 401 13.55 -2.52 -0.59
C GLU A 401 13.84 -4.04 -0.72
N HIS A 402 15.11 -4.41 -0.84
CA HIS A 402 15.53 -5.81 -0.83
C HIS A 402 15.32 -6.46 0.56
N PRO A 403 14.95 -7.76 0.62
CA PRO A 403 14.72 -8.70 -0.49
C PRO A 403 13.28 -8.69 -1.02
N TYR A 404 13.05 -9.10 -2.27
CA TYR A 404 11.70 -9.27 -2.82
C TYR A 404 11.25 -10.73 -2.80
N LEU A 405 10.14 -11.05 -2.12
CA LEU A 405 9.55 -12.39 -2.05
C LEU A 405 8.70 -12.67 -3.27
N ASN A 406 9.33 -13.12 -4.36
CA ASN A 406 8.65 -13.48 -5.60
C ASN A 406 9.27 -14.74 -6.22
N GLY A 407 8.50 -15.45 -7.05
CA GLY A 407 8.92 -16.71 -7.66
C GLY A 407 10.21 -16.68 -8.52
N ALA A 408 10.65 -15.50 -8.97
CA ALA A 408 11.89 -15.34 -9.74
C ALA A 408 13.13 -15.16 -8.85
N ASN A 409 12.97 -14.69 -7.60
CA ASN A 409 14.09 -14.41 -6.71
C ASN A 409 14.59 -15.67 -6.00
N LYS A 410 15.74 -16.19 -6.44
CA LYS A 410 16.37 -17.40 -5.86
C LYS A 410 17.39 -17.09 -4.76
N GLU A 411 17.48 -15.84 -4.31
CA GLU A 411 18.31 -15.49 -3.17
C GLU A 411 17.74 -16.10 -1.88
N LYS A 412 18.65 -16.61 -1.04
CA LYS A 412 18.32 -17.12 0.29
C LYS A 412 18.05 -15.97 1.24
N LEU A 413 17.00 -16.12 2.06
CA LEU A 413 16.74 -15.23 3.17
C LEU A 413 17.90 -15.24 4.16
N LYS A 414 18.30 -14.05 4.60
CA LYS A 414 19.40 -13.84 5.55
C LYS A 414 18.82 -13.45 6.91
N LEU A 415 19.52 -13.88 7.96
CA LEU A 415 19.21 -13.45 9.32
C LEU A 415 19.35 -11.93 9.42
N GLY A 416 18.38 -11.29 10.07
CA GLY A 416 18.27 -9.84 10.21
C GLY A 416 17.53 -9.15 9.06
N GLU A 417 17.15 -9.84 7.98
CA GLU A 417 16.26 -9.25 6.97
C GLU A 417 14.86 -9.04 7.54
N VAL A 418 14.19 -7.97 7.10
CA VAL A 418 12.77 -7.71 7.38
C VAL A 418 12.06 -7.62 6.04
N ALA A 419 11.04 -8.44 5.84
CA ALA A 419 10.21 -8.45 4.63
C ALA A 419 8.72 -8.60 4.97
N THR A 420 7.85 -8.00 4.17
CA THR A 420 6.39 -8.14 4.28
C THR A 420 5.95 -9.53 3.87
N ASN A 421 4.89 -10.02 4.51
CA ASN A 421 4.18 -11.24 4.15
C ASN A 421 2.71 -10.88 3.92
N GLU A 422 2.39 -10.57 2.66
CA GLU A 422 1.18 -9.87 2.23
C GLU A 422 0.35 -10.60 1.14
N PRO A 423 0.03 -11.90 1.29
CA PRO A 423 -0.78 -12.57 0.27
C PRO A 423 -2.17 -11.95 0.18
N GLY A 424 -2.75 -11.98 -1.02
CA GLY A 424 -4.09 -11.44 -1.25
C GLY A 424 -4.82 -12.08 -2.43
N ILE A 425 -6.15 -12.06 -2.34
CA ILE A 425 -7.06 -12.47 -3.41
C ILE A 425 -7.80 -11.22 -3.90
N TYR A 426 -7.78 -10.98 -5.21
CA TYR A 426 -8.42 -9.83 -5.85
C TYR A 426 -9.29 -10.27 -7.03
N VAL A 427 -10.59 -10.09 -6.91
CA VAL A 427 -11.56 -10.47 -7.94
C VAL A 427 -12.37 -9.25 -8.32
N THR A 428 -12.20 -8.75 -9.54
CA THR A 428 -13.00 -7.61 -10.02
C THR A 428 -14.47 -8.00 -10.22
N THR A 429 -15.37 -7.02 -10.28
CA THR A 429 -16.80 -7.27 -10.54
C THR A 429 -17.03 -7.99 -11.87
N GLU A 430 -16.20 -7.74 -12.88
CA GLU A 430 -16.24 -8.45 -14.17
C GLU A 430 -15.82 -9.93 -14.03
N GLN A 431 -14.93 -10.22 -13.09
CA GLN A 431 -14.42 -11.57 -12.81
C GLN A 431 -15.28 -12.33 -11.79
N ALA A 432 -16.10 -11.65 -10.99
CA ALA A 432 -16.86 -12.25 -9.88
C ALA A 432 -17.69 -13.47 -10.30
N LYS A 433 -18.27 -13.44 -11.50
CA LYS A 433 -19.06 -14.56 -12.04
C LYS A 433 -18.25 -15.85 -12.23
N GLN A 434 -16.94 -15.74 -12.46
CA GLN A 434 -16.02 -16.88 -12.62
C GLN A 434 -15.88 -17.67 -11.32
N VAL A 435 -16.13 -17.03 -10.18
CA VAL A 435 -16.05 -17.61 -8.83
C VAL A 435 -17.41 -17.68 -8.14
N GLY A 436 -18.50 -17.61 -8.92
CA GLY A 436 -19.87 -17.76 -8.41
C GLY A 436 -20.38 -16.57 -7.59
N LYS A 437 -19.86 -15.36 -7.82
CA LYS A 437 -20.26 -14.13 -7.12
C LYS A 437 -20.82 -13.07 -8.07
N ASP A 438 -21.64 -12.19 -7.51
CA ASP A 438 -22.27 -11.09 -8.25
C ASP A 438 -21.43 -9.80 -8.27
N VAL A 439 -20.61 -9.60 -7.24
CA VAL A 439 -19.82 -8.38 -7.01
C VAL A 439 -18.38 -8.76 -6.71
N GLY A 440 -17.44 -7.90 -7.15
CA GLY A 440 -16.02 -8.07 -6.86
C GLY A 440 -15.70 -7.93 -5.38
N PHE A 441 -14.51 -8.39 -4.99
CA PHE A 441 -14.00 -8.32 -3.63
C PHE A 441 -12.47 -8.37 -3.63
N GLY A 442 -11.88 -7.95 -2.53
CA GLY A 442 -10.47 -8.20 -2.25
C GLY A 442 -10.22 -8.43 -0.78
N VAL A 443 -9.24 -9.29 -0.48
CA VAL A 443 -8.75 -9.55 0.88
C VAL A 443 -7.24 -9.64 0.83
N ARG A 444 -6.57 -8.86 1.69
CA ARG A 444 -5.12 -8.91 1.94
C ARG A 444 -4.88 -8.86 3.45
N LEU A 445 -3.86 -9.59 3.89
CA LEU A 445 -3.33 -9.54 5.25
C LEU A 445 -1.83 -9.38 5.15
N GLU A 446 -1.25 -8.44 5.88
CA GLU A 446 0.16 -8.13 5.77
C GLU A 446 0.78 -7.87 7.13
N ASP A 447 1.92 -8.50 7.36
CA ASP A 447 2.76 -8.23 8.51
C ASP A 447 4.22 -8.21 8.05
N PRO A 448 5.02 -7.21 8.45
CA PRO A 448 6.46 -7.27 8.28
C PRO A 448 7.03 -8.30 9.25
N ILE A 449 7.88 -9.18 8.72
CA ILE A 449 8.46 -10.31 9.45
C ILE A 449 9.98 -10.14 9.47
N LEU A 450 10.56 -10.17 10.67
CA LEU A 450 12.00 -10.27 10.88
C LEU A 450 12.45 -11.72 10.72
N MET A 451 13.49 -11.93 9.95
CA MET A 451 14.20 -13.19 9.83
C MET A 451 15.14 -13.39 11.02
N SER A 452 14.74 -14.21 12.00
CA SER A 452 15.53 -14.52 13.18
C SER A 452 16.07 -15.96 13.17
N GLU A 453 16.97 -16.26 14.11
CA GLU A 453 17.50 -17.62 14.29
C GLU A 453 16.41 -18.64 14.66
N ASN A 454 15.29 -18.17 15.21
CA ASN A 454 14.15 -19.00 15.62
C ASN A 454 13.04 -19.06 14.56
N GLY A 455 13.29 -18.53 13.36
CA GLY A 455 12.30 -18.36 12.29
C GLY A 455 11.78 -16.93 12.16
N GLY A 456 10.65 -16.76 11.49
CA GLY A 456 10.02 -15.45 11.32
C GLY A 456 9.46 -14.87 12.62
N GLU A 457 9.72 -13.59 12.88
CA GLU A 457 9.17 -12.83 14.01
C GLU A 457 8.36 -11.63 13.51
N PRO A 458 7.04 -11.54 13.78
CA PRO A 458 6.25 -10.40 13.37
C PRO A 458 6.68 -9.10 14.05
N MET A 459 6.92 -8.05 13.27
CA MET A 459 7.26 -6.70 13.76
C MET A 459 6.07 -5.98 14.40
N THR A 460 4.87 -6.51 14.16
CA THR A 460 3.59 -6.10 14.77
C THR A 460 3.32 -6.81 16.10
N GLY A 461 4.20 -7.71 16.55
CA GLY A 461 4.06 -8.52 17.76
C GLY A 461 3.25 -9.81 17.53
N HIS A 462 2.09 -9.73 16.85
CA HIS A 462 1.39 -10.91 16.36
C HIS A 462 0.55 -10.60 15.12
N ARG A 463 0.34 -11.62 14.27
CA ARG A 463 -0.51 -11.54 13.09
C ARG A 463 -1.99 -11.51 13.45
N ALA A 464 -2.83 -11.12 12.49
CA ALA A 464 -4.28 -11.08 12.65
C ALA A 464 -4.84 -12.47 12.99
N ARG A 465 -5.81 -12.54 13.91
CA ARG A 465 -6.46 -13.82 14.29
C ARG A 465 -7.84 -13.98 13.64
N SER A 466 -8.51 -12.87 13.37
CA SER A 466 -9.78 -12.82 12.64
C SER A 466 -10.01 -11.41 12.09
N PRO A 467 -11.01 -11.18 11.23
CA PRO A 467 -11.41 -9.81 10.85
C PRO A 467 -11.87 -8.96 12.03
N TYR A 468 -12.21 -9.57 13.17
CA TYR A 468 -12.63 -8.91 14.40
C TYR A 468 -11.47 -8.68 15.38
N ASP A 469 -10.35 -9.39 15.21
CA ASP A 469 -9.13 -9.32 16.02
C ASP A 469 -7.93 -9.16 15.07
N PRO A 470 -7.79 -7.96 14.46
CA PRO A 470 -6.72 -7.67 13.52
C PRO A 470 -5.35 -7.60 14.19
#